data_AF-A0A6J7KM54-F1
#
_entry.id   AF-A0A6J7KM54-F1
#
_cell.length_a   1.000
_cell.length_b   1.000
_cell.length_c   1.000
_cell.angle_alpha   90.00
_cell.angle_beta   90.00
_cell.angle_gamma   90.00
#
_symmetry.space_group_name_H-M   'P 1'
#
loop_
_entity.id
_entity.type
_entity.pdbx_description
1 polymer ?
#
loop_
_entity_poly.entity_id
_entity_poly.type
_entity_poly.pdbx_seq_one_letter_code
_entity_poly.pdbx_strand_id
1 'polypeptide(L)'
;MRKHRLAERLLADVIGLEWEFVHEEACRWEHVMSQQVEIKILQLIERSDVSPYGNPIPGLEELGLESNPSFASGVAPITSVIAATGSANDLILARIAETVQIDPEFLAHLRELGILPGARISAEHSGTRILITSEGNAEGVALDHDLAVHLFVVA
;
A
#
# COMPACT_ATOMS: atom_id res chain seq x y z
N MET A 1 -14.46 -2.08 -1.95
CA MET A 1 -13.37 -1.81 -0.97
C MET A 1 -13.16 -2.87 0.12
N ARG A 2 -14.06 -3.15 1.07
CA ARG A 2 -13.80 -4.21 2.08
C ARG A 2 -13.49 -5.56 1.43
N LYS A 3 -14.38 -6.00 0.53
CA LYS A 3 -14.23 -7.21 -0.29
C LYS A 3 -12.94 -7.21 -1.10
N HIS A 4 -12.61 -6.09 -1.74
CA HIS A 4 -11.36 -5.92 -2.48
C HIS A 4 -10.15 -6.19 -1.61
N ARG A 5 -9.98 -5.45 -0.51
CA ARG A 5 -8.79 -5.59 0.35
C ARG A 5 -8.71 -6.96 1.03
N LEU A 6 -9.84 -7.59 1.34
CA LEU A 6 -9.88 -8.98 1.79
C LEU A 6 -9.46 -9.96 0.70
N ALA A 7 -9.91 -9.75 -0.54
CA ALA A 7 -9.46 -10.54 -1.70
C ALA A 7 -7.96 -10.39 -1.90
N GLU A 8 -7.43 -9.17 -1.82
CA GLU A 8 -5.99 -8.91 -1.93
C GLU A 8 -5.19 -9.69 -0.87
N ARG A 9 -5.65 -9.69 0.38
CA ARG A 9 -5.00 -10.46 1.46
C ARG A 9 -5.07 -11.96 1.23
N LEU A 10 -6.22 -12.49 0.77
CA LEU A 10 -6.32 -13.91 0.42
C LEU A 10 -5.37 -14.28 -0.73
N LEU A 11 -5.35 -13.45 -1.79
CA LEU A 11 -4.52 -13.66 -2.98
C LEU A 11 -3.03 -13.64 -2.63
N ALA A 12 -2.59 -12.69 -1.82
CA ALA A 12 -1.19 -12.55 -1.42
C ALA A 12 -0.78 -13.62 -0.39
N ASP A 13 -1.53 -13.76 0.71
CA ASP A 13 -1.08 -14.55 1.87
C ASP A 13 -1.31 -16.05 1.71
N VAL A 14 -2.38 -16.46 1.02
CA VAL A 14 -2.83 -17.86 0.98
C VAL A 14 -2.62 -18.47 -0.40
N ILE A 15 -3.03 -17.77 -1.46
CA ILE A 15 -2.87 -18.24 -2.83
C ILE A 15 -1.41 -18.07 -3.28
N GLY A 16 -0.75 -17.02 -2.82
CA GLY A 16 0.63 -16.70 -3.20
C GLY A 16 0.75 -16.07 -4.58
N LEU A 17 -0.27 -15.32 -5.02
CA LEU A 17 -0.20 -14.52 -6.24
C LEU A 17 0.86 -13.42 -6.07
N GLU A 18 1.62 -13.15 -7.12
CA GLU A 18 2.67 -12.14 -7.11
C GLU A 18 2.08 -10.75 -6.83
N TRP A 19 2.74 -10.00 -5.94
CA TRP A 19 2.22 -8.76 -5.33
C TRP A 19 1.75 -7.71 -6.34
N GLU A 20 2.37 -7.62 -7.50
CA GLU A 20 2.00 -6.69 -8.58
C GLU A 20 0.68 -7.03 -9.28
N PHE A 21 0.23 -8.29 -9.25
CA PHE A 21 -1.01 -8.74 -9.89
C PHE A 21 -2.19 -8.80 -8.91
N VAL A 22 -1.93 -8.69 -7.61
CA VAL A 22 -2.93 -8.84 -6.56
C VAL A 22 -4.08 -7.84 -6.70
N HIS A 23 -3.78 -6.55 -6.90
CA HIS A 23 -4.81 -5.51 -7.06
C HIS A 23 -5.72 -5.78 -8.27
N GLU A 24 -5.12 -6.15 -9.41
CA GLU A 24 -5.85 -6.37 -10.65
C GLU A 24 -6.85 -7.53 -10.53
N GLU A 25 -6.44 -8.63 -9.91
CA GLU A 25 -7.32 -9.79 -9.66
C GLU A 25 -8.38 -9.46 -8.59
N ALA A 26 -8.00 -8.77 -7.51
CA ALA A 26 -8.92 -8.36 -6.46
C ALA A 26 -10.03 -7.41 -6.96
N CYS A 27 -9.73 -6.53 -7.93
CA CYS A 27 -10.72 -5.70 -8.61
C CYS A 27 -11.85 -6.54 -9.25
N ARG A 28 -11.52 -7.70 -9.83
CA ARG A 28 -12.55 -8.61 -10.38
C ARG A 28 -13.32 -9.33 -9.28
N TRP A 29 -12.62 -9.79 -8.24
CA TRP A 29 -13.21 -10.62 -7.19
C TRP A 29 -14.16 -9.84 -6.28
N GLU A 30 -13.92 -8.54 -6.06
CA GLU A 30 -14.72 -7.76 -5.12
C GLU A 30 -16.20 -7.66 -5.50
N HIS A 31 -16.51 -7.80 -6.79
CA HIS A 31 -17.88 -7.72 -7.32
C HIS A 31 -18.67 -9.02 -7.17
N VAL A 32 -18.00 -10.15 -6.93
CA VAL A 32 -18.61 -11.49 -6.85
C VAL A 32 -18.47 -12.15 -5.48
N MET A 33 -17.63 -11.60 -4.59
CA MET A 33 -17.43 -12.12 -3.25
C MET A 33 -18.66 -11.90 -2.36
N SER A 34 -19.14 -12.95 -1.69
CA SER A 34 -20.22 -12.84 -0.71
C SER A 34 -19.70 -12.53 0.69
N GLN A 35 -20.57 -12.04 1.58
CA GLN A 35 -20.20 -11.82 2.98
C GLN A 35 -19.79 -13.10 3.71
N GLN A 36 -20.35 -14.25 3.33
CA GLN A 36 -19.94 -15.55 3.90
C GLN A 36 -18.48 -15.88 3.54
N VAL A 37 -18.06 -15.52 2.33
CA VAL A 37 -16.66 -15.67 1.90
C VAL A 37 -15.77 -14.68 2.64
N GLU A 38 -16.19 -13.42 2.83
CA GLU A 38 -15.42 -12.43 3.62
C GLU A 38 -15.10 -12.96 5.03
N ILE A 39 -16.09 -13.53 5.73
CA ILE A 39 -15.92 -14.13 7.07
C ILE A 39 -14.95 -15.32 7.01
N LYS A 40 -15.00 -16.12 5.94
CA LYS A 40 -14.07 -17.26 5.79
C LYS A 40 -12.65 -16.80 5.52
N ILE A 41 -12.46 -15.76 4.70
CA ILE A 41 -11.14 -15.17 4.43
C ILE A 41 -10.51 -14.68 5.73
N LEU A 42 -11.27 -13.99 6.58
CA LEU A 42 -10.80 -13.52 7.89
C LEU A 42 -10.29 -14.64 8.81
N GLN A 43 -10.73 -15.89 8.59
CA GLN A 43 -10.26 -17.07 9.34
C GLN A 43 -9.00 -17.70 8.73
N LEU A 44 -8.64 -17.32 7.50
CA LEU A 44 -7.53 -17.90 6.73
C LEU A 44 -6.30 -16.99 6.69
N ILE A 45 -6.50 -15.67 6.71
CA ILE A 45 -5.41 -14.69 6.62
C ILE A 45 -4.84 -14.37 8.02
N GLU A 46 -3.53 -14.15 8.10
CA GLU A 46 -2.87 -13.86 9.39
C GLU A 46 -3.17 -12.45 9.90
N ARG A 47 -3.29 -11.49 8.97
CA ARG A 47 -3.47 -10.08 9.28
C ARG A 47 -4.64 -9.49 8.49
N SER A 48 -5.61 -8.94 9.21
CA SER A 48 -6.92 -8.52 8.69
C SER A 48 -7.18 -7.01 8.73
N ASP A 49 -6.26 -6.23 9.28
CA ASP A 49 -6.41 -4.78 9.48
C ASP A 49 -6.02 -3.96 8.24
N VAL A 50 -5.15 -4.49 7.38
CA VAL A 50 -4.63 -3.80 6.19
C VAL A 50 -4.55 -4.71 4.97
N SER A 51 -4.53 -4.11 3.77
CA SER A 51 -4.20 -4.79 2.53
C SER A 51 -2.68 -5.00 2.36
N PRO A 52 -2.23 -5.81 1.39
CA PRO A 52 -0.80 -5.96 1.06
C PRO A 52 -0.11 -4.65 0.65
N TYR A 53 -0.89 -3.62 0.31
CA TYR A 53 -0.43 -2.28 -0.05
C TYR A 53 -0.47 -1.30 1.15
N GLY A 54 -0.76 -1.79 2.36
CA GLY A 54 -0.80 -1.02 3.60
C GLY A 54 -2.11 -0.24 3.83
N ASN A 55 -3.13 -0.40 2.97
CA ASN A 55 -4.38 0.34 3.12
C ASN A 55 -5.30 -0.34 4.16
N PRO A 56 -5.92 0.40 5.10
CA PRO A 56 -6.75 -0.20 6.12
C PRO A 56 -7.98 -0.89 5.53
N ILE A 57 -8.38 -2.06 6.02
CA ILE A 57 -9.60 -2.74 5.55
C ILE A 57 -10.82 -2.08 6.21
N PRO A 58 -11.74 -1.44 5.45
CA PRO A 58 -12.86 -0.72 6.04
C PRO A 58 -14.00 -1.66 6.46
N GLY A 59 -14.84 -1.22 7.39
CA GLY A 59 -16.12 -1.88 7.71
C GLY A 59 -15.98 -3.27 8.33
N LEU A 60 -14.89 -3.54 9.04
CA LEU A 60 -14.70 -4.81 9.77
C LEU A 60 -15.70 -4.96 10.92
N GLU A 61 -16.21 -3.85 11.45
CA GLU A 61 -17.21 -3.78 12.51
C GLU A 61 -18.54 -4.40 12.07
N GLU A 62 -18.89 -4.28 10.79
CA GLU A 62 -20.07 -4.94 10.22
C GLU A 62 -19.93 -6.48 10.17
N LEU A 63 -18.70 -6.98 10.29
CA LEU A 63 -18.37 -8.40 10.40
C LEU A 63 -18.14 -8.83 11.86
N GLY A 64 -18.40 -7.94 12.82
CA GLY A 64 -18.26 -8.20 14.26
C GLY A 64 -16.82 -8.13 14.78
N LEU A 65 -15.90 -7.54 14.02
CA LEU A 65 -14.51 -7.32 14.42
C LEU A 65 -14.29 -5.89 14.90
N GLU A 66 -13.39 -5.70 15.86
CA GLU A 66 -12.98 -4.35 16.26
C GLU A 66 -12.18 -3.68 15.13
N SER A 67 -12.51 -2.44 14.80
CA SER A 67 -11.63 -1.64 13.96
C SER A 67 -10.38 -1.24 14.71
N ASN A 68 -9.30 -1.01 13.95
CA ASN A 68 -8.08 -0.41 14.48
C ASN A 68 -8.05 1.10 14.15
N PRO A 69 -8.65 1.98 14.99
CA PRO A 69 -8.71 3.41 14.73
C PRO A 69 -7.34 4.11 14.77
N SER A 70 -6.31 3.47 15.32
CA SER A 70 -4.96 4.05 15.41
C SER A 70 -4.22 4.07 14.07
N PHE A 71 -4.69 3.31 13.07
CA PHE A 71 -3.96 3.09 11.82
C PHE A 71 -3.81 4.35 10.94
N ALA A 72 -4.72 5.33 11.06
CA ALA A 72 -4.62 6.58 10.31
C ALA A 72 -3.76 7.65 11.02
N SER A 73 -3.33 7.40 12.26
CA SER A 73 -2.61 8.40 13.05
C SER A 73 -1.16 8.53 12.58
N GLY A 74 -0.74 9.75 12.25
CA GLY A 74 0.66 10.06 11.91
C GLY A 74 1.07 9.74 10.47
N VAL A 75 0.12 9.39 9.58
CA VAL A 75 0.40 9.08 8.18
C VAL A 75 0.15 10.32 7.31
N ALA A 76 1.13 10.71 6.48
CA ALA A 76 1.02 11.86 5.58
C ALA A 76 1.51 11.52 4.15
N PRO A 77 1.02 12.22 3.11
CA PRO A 77 1.59 12.11 1.77
C PRO A 77 3.07 12.47 1.77
N ILE A 78 3.90 11.72 1.06
CA ILE A 78 5.36 11.96 1.00
C ILE A 78 5.69 13.37 0.51
N THR A 79 4.89 13.88 -0.42
CA THR A 79 4.97 15.24 -0.96
C THR A 79 4.82 16.31 0.13
N SER A 80 3.96 16.06 1.12
CA SER A 80 3.72 16.99 2.23
C SER A 80 4.87 16.98 3.23
N VAL A 81 5.49 15.82 3.45
CA VAL A 81 6.62 15.66 4.38
C VAL A 81 7.87 16.39 3.88
N ILE A 82 8.15 16.31 2.57
CA ILE A 82 9.34 16.96 1.99
C ILE A 82 9.08 18.40 1.52
N ALA A 83 7.83 18.89 1.61
CA ALA A 83 7.46 20.21 1.05
C ALA A 83 8.31 21.37 1.59
N ALA A 84 8.69 21.33 2.87
CA ALA A 84 9.43 22.41 3.53
C ALA A 84 10.94 22.31 3.35
N THR A 85 11.49 21.09 3.37
CA THR A 85 12.94 20.83 3.38
C THR A 85 13.50 20.40 2.03
N GLY A 86 12.63 20.02 1.09
CA GLY A 86 12.99 19.44 -0.21
C GLY A 86 13.49 18.00 -0.16
N SER A 87 13.72 17.45 1.04
CA SER A 87 14.13 16.06 1.25
C SER A 87 13.80 15.59 2.67
N ALA A 88 13.65 14.28 2.84
CA ALA A 88 13.55 13.61 4.12
C ALA A 88 14.11 12.18 4.03
N ASN A 89 14.70 11.72 5.13
CA ASN A 89 15.27 10.37 5.27
C ASN A 89 14.54 9.62 6.39
N ASP A 90 14.82 8.32 6.48
CA ASP A 90 14.32 7.43 7.54
C ASP A 90 12.78 7.36 7.63
N LEU A 91 12.09 7.65 6.52
CA LEU A 91 10.64 7.55 6.43
C LEU A 91 10.23 6.08 6.34
N ILE A 92 9.11 5.71 6.93
CA ILE A 92 8.50 4.39 6.71
C ILE A 92 7.38 4.52 5.69
N LEU A 93 7.46 3.80 4.57
CA LEU A 93 6.35 3.72 3.62
C LEU A 93 5.17 3.01 4.27
N ALA A 94 4.13 3.75 4.63
CA ALA A 94 2.98 3.21 5.36
C ALA A 94 2.00 2.52 4.42
N ARG A 95 1.70 3.16 3.28
CA ARG A 95 0.75 2.62 2.29
C ARG A 95 0.89 3.25 0.92
N ILE A 96 0.45 2.51 -0.09
CA ILE A 96 0.36 2.89 -1.49
C ILE A 96 -1.12 2.97 -1.85
N ALA A 97 -1.64 4.12 -2.29
CA ALA A 97 -3.06 4.24 -2.59
C ALA A 97 -3.48 3.45 -3.84
N GLU A 98 -4.77 3.12 -3.95
CA GLU A 98 -5.34 2.33 -5.05
C GLU A 98 -4.99 2.89 -6.44
N THR A 99 -4.94 4.22 -6.60
CA THR A 99 -4.59 4.89 -7.87
C THR A 99 -3.23 4.45 -8.42
N VAL A 100 -2.27 4.12 -7.55
CA VAL A 100 -0.93 3.67 -7.95
C VAL A 100 -0.93 2.18 -8.31
N GLN A 101 -1.87 1.41 -7.76
CA GLN A 101 -1.88 -0.05 -7.85
C GLN A 101 -2.46 -0.58 -9.17
N ILE A 102 -2.99 0.30 -10.02
CA ILE A 102 -3.61 -0.07 -11.30
C ILE A 102 -2.61 -0.52 -12.37
N ASP A 103 -1.32 -0.28 -12.15
CA ASP A 103 -0.23 -0.59 -13.09
C ASP A 103 0.69 -1.67 -12.50
N PRO A 104 0.52 -2.95 -12.91
CA PRO A 104 1.36 -4.05 -12.44
C PRO A 104 2.85 -3.90 -12.80
N GLU A 105 3.18 -3.29 -13.95
CA GLU A 105 4.59 -3.09 -14.34
C GLU A 105 5.25 -2.09 -13.39
N PHE A 106 4.54 -1.02 -13.05
CA PHE A 106 5.01 -0.05 -12.07
C PHE A 106 5.15 -0.66 -10.66
N LEU A 107 4.17 -1.46 -10.22
CA LEU A 107 4.26 -2.18 -8.95
C LEU A 107 5.44 -3.16 -8.92
N ALA A 108 5.68 -3.90 -10.00
CA ALA A 108 6.83 -4.79 -10.11
C ALA A 108 8.14 -4.02 -9.96
N HIS A 109 8.26 -2.86 -10.61
CA HIS A 109 9.43 -1.98 -10.48
C HIS A 109 9.60 -1.46 -9.04
N LEU A 110 8.52 -1.02 -8.36
CA LEU A 110 8.60 -0.62 -6.94
C LEU A 110 9.10 -1.78 -6.05
N ARG A 111 8.61 -3.00 -6.30
CA ARG A 111 9.04 -4.19 -5.56
C ARG A 111 10.52 -4.51 -5.79
N GLU A 112 11.00 -4.45 -7.04
CA GLU A 112 12.40 -4.65 -7.38
C GLU A 112 13.33 -3.65 -6.67
N LEU A 113 12.87 -2.41 -6.54
CA LEU A 113 13.56 -1.35 -5.78
C LEU A 113 13.36 -1.44 -4.26
N GLY A 114 12.64 -2.44 -3.74
CA GLY A 114 12.38 -2.58 -2.31
C GLY A 114 11.45 -1.52 -1.72
N ILE A 115 10.71 -0.79 -2.55
CA ILE A 115 9.77 0.27 -2.16
C ILE A 115 8.40 -0.38 -1.90
N LEU A 116 8.31 -1.06 -0.76
CA LEU A 116 7.10 -1.77 -0.30
C LEU A 116 6.57 -1.17 1.00
N PRO A 117 5.27 -1.33 1.32
CA PRO A 117 4.76 -0.97 2.64
C PRO A 117 5.60 -1.61 3.77
N GLY A 118 5.99 -0.80 4.75
CA GLY A 118 6.91 -1.16 5.83
C GLY A 118 8.39 -0.92 5.54
N ALA A 119 8.77 -0.66 4.28
CA ALA A 119 10.15 -0.33 3.94
C ALA A 119 10.56 1.03 4.48
N ARG A 120 11.82 1.14 4.93
CA ARG A 120 12.45 2.43 5.19
C ARG A 120 12.90 3.05 3.88
N ILE A 121 12.50 4.28 3.64
CA ILE A 121 12.75 5.02 2.41
C ILE A 121 13.27 6.43 2.68
N SER A 122 13.95 6.98 1.69
CA SER A 122 14.30 8.39 1.58
C SER A 122 13.59 9.00 0.39
N ALA A 123 13.27 10.29 0.48
CA ALA A 123 12.69 11.04 -0.62
C ALA A 123 13.32 12.42 -0.75
N GLU A 124 13.54 12.84 -1.99
CA GLU A 124 14.09 14.17 -2.30
C GLU A 124 13.55 14.71 -3.62
N HIS A 125 13.50 16.05 -3.74
CA HIS A 125 13.20 16.71 -4.99
C HIS A 125 14.34 16.51 -5.99
N SER A 126 14.01 15.99 -7.17
CA SER A 126 14.91 15.84 -8.31
C SER A 126 14.29 16.54 -9.53
N GLY A 127 14.61 17.82 -9.70
CA GLY A 127 13.98 18.67 -10.72
C GLY A 127 12.49 18.86 -10.45
N THR A 128 11.64 18.41 -11.38
CA THR A 128 10.17 18.44 -11.25
C THR A 128 9.58 17.17 -10.64
N ARG A 129 10.44 16.19 -10.31
CA ARG A 129 10.06 14.88 -9.79
C ARG A 129 10.52 14.72 -8.35
N ILE A 130 10.04 13.65 -7.72
CA ILE A 130 10.46 13.21 -6.40
C ILE A 130 11.17 11.87 -6.58
N LEU A 131 12.46 11.83 -6.25
CA LEU A 131 13.23 10.60 -6.20
C LEU A 131 12.95 9.90 -4.88
N ILE A 132 12.57 8.63 -4.94
CA ILE A 132 12.33 7.77 -3.78
C ILE A 132 13.31 6.60 -3.84
N THR A 133 14.04 6.38 -2.77
CA THR A 133 15.02 5.29 -2.62
C THR A 133 14.70 4.48 -1.37
N SER A 134 14.87 3.16 -1.41
CA SER A 134 14.77 2.33 -0.22
C SER A 134 16.13 2.23 0.49
N GLU A 135 16.11 2.02 1.81
CA GLU A 135 17.32 1.73 2.57
C GLU A 135 18.03 0.50 1.97
N GLY A 136 19.33 0.63 1.69
CA GLY A 136 20.15 -0.43 1.09
C GLY A 136 20.13 -0.51 -0.44
N ASN A 137 19.32 0.28 -1.14
CA ASN A 137 19.35 0.39 -2.61
C ASN A 137 19.98 1.71 -3.07
N ALA A 138 20.91 1.62 -4.03
CA ALA A 138 21.53 2.79 -4.64
C ALA A 138 20.65 3.40 -5.75
N GLU A 139 19.77 2.60 -6.33
CA GLU A 139 18.80 3.02 -7.33
C GLU A 139 17.45 3.32 -6.67
N GLY A 140 16.67 4.18 -7.31
CA GLY A 140 15.36 4.60 -6.84
C GLY A 140 14.45 4.95 -8.00
N VAL A 141 13.23 5.33 -7.67
CA VAL A 141 12.21 5.69 -8.65
C VAL A 141 11.94 7.19 -8.60
N ALA A 142 11.96 7.85 -9.76
CA ALA A 142 11.62 9.27 -9.87
C ALA A 142 10.16 9.41 -10.30
N LEU A 143 9.31 9.89 -9.39
CA LEU A 143 7.87 10.03 -9.61
C LEU A 143 7.47 11.47 -9.86
N ASP A 144 6.48 11.65 -10.73
CA ASP A 144 5.79 12.92 -10.85
C ASP A 144 4.94 13.17 -9.57
N HIS A 145 4.70 14.44 -9.27
CA HIS A 145 4.08 14.85 -8.00
C HIS A 145 2.66 14.28 -7.80
N ASP A 146 1.92 14.12 -8.89
CA ASP A 146 0.58 13.56 -8.95
C ASP A 146 0.53 12.08 -8.58
N LEU A 147 1.61 11.33 -8.83
CA LEU A 147 1.73 9.95 -8.37
C LEU A 147 2.32 9.89 -6.96
N ALA A 148 3.32 10.72 -6.65
CA ALA A 148 3.98 10.74 -5.35
C ALA A 148 3.02 11.10 -4.21
N VAL A 149 2.02 11.96 -4.43
CA VAL A 149 1.01 12.32 -3.40
C VAL A 149 0.19 11.11 -2.92
N HIS A 150 0.19 10.01 -3.68
CA HIS A 150 -0.49 8.76 -3.34
C HIS A 150 0.38 7.76 -2.59
N LEU A 151 1.64 8.11 -2.31
CA LEU A 151 2.52 7.39 -1.39
C LEU A 151 2.49 8.06 -0.02
N PHE A 152 2.12 7.27 0.99
CA PHE A 152 1.93 7.77 2.34
C PHE A 152 2.99 7.21 3.27
N VAL A 153 3.56 8.07 4.10
CA VAL A 153 4.69 7.75 4.98
C VAL A 153 4.40 8.13 6.43
N VAL A 154 5.16 7.51 7.33
CA VAL A 154 5.33 7.94 8.72
C VAL A 154 6.77 8.41 8.89
N ALA A 155 6.95 9.54 9.58
CA ALA A 155 8.25 10.12 9.92
C ALA A 155 8.60 9.88 11.40
#